data_AF-D0RRJ8-F1
#
_entry.id   AF-D0RRJ8-F1
#
_cell.length_a   1.000
_cell.length_b   1.000
_cell.length_c   1.000
_cell.angle_alpha   90.00
_cell.angle_beta   90.00
_cell.angle_gamma   90.00
#
_symmetry.space_group_name_H-M   'P 1'
#
loop_
_entity.id
_entity.type
_entity.pdbx_description
1 polymer ?
#
loop_
_entity_poly.entity_id
_entity_poly.type
_entity_poly.pdbx_seq_one_letter_code
_entity_poly.pdbx_strand_id
1 'polypeptide(L)'
;MLYLYNFFFYLLSPFLKIFLVIRTLKKKEDPKRYKEKLGHASISFKSNVIWFHVASLGEIKSIHKIIKHYQKNKKINLLITSVTTSSANYFEQYLKNENTFHQYAPIDSPIIIDRFLKFWNPKFSVFVESEIWPNMIFKTSKKCKIILLNARISKNSFKKWKFLKPNFKKILSKFDFILPQSLEVVEMLKFFNFEKYKFIGNIKYTNIETDPPNIIQINNSFKMWAAMSIHNSEIDHIIKIHKNISSTEKNFLTFLIPRHLNEIENIVNKIQKQNIACQKISTKNKIDNFSGIVVVDKFGIADDIFNKVKIVFMGGSFINHGGQNPIEPAMFGCKILSGGNIFNFTEIYEELVNKKIAKIVNDQSELEEELLIYLNNKTILDNAGSDYIESSEKIYKKTIEFLDNYIH
;
A
#
# COMPACT_ATOMS: atom_id res chain seq x y z
N MET A 1 9.69 29.99 9.99
CA MET A 1 9.09 29.01 9.04
C MET A 1 7.58 28.87 9.20
N LEU A 2 7.03 28.48 10.36
CA LEU A 2 5.58 28.30 10.50
C LEU A 2 4.78 29.60 10.25
N TYR A 3 5.30 30.74 10.73
CA TYR A 3 4.72 32.05 10.43
C TYR A 3 4.77 32.39 8.92
N LEU A 4 5.88 32.10 8.24
CA LEU A 4 6.01 32.27 6.79
C LEU A 4 5.08 31.33 6.01
N TYR A 5 4.97 30.08 6.45
CA TYR A 5 4.05 29.08 5.92
C TYR A 5 2.60 29.58 6.01
N ASN A 6 2.21 30.10 7.19
CA ASN A 6 0.87 30.64 7.39
C ASN A 6 0.63 31.93 6.61
N PHE A 7 1.61 32.83 6.60
CA PHE A 7 1.56 34.07 5.82
C PHE A 7 1.30 33.77 4.34
N PHE A 8 2.00 32.78 3.77
CA PHE A 8 1.76 32.32 2.41
C PHE A 8 0.32 31.83 2.19
N PHE A 9 -0.23 31.03 3.11
CA PHE A 9 -1.63 30.59 2.99
C PHE A 9 -2.65 31.70 3.18
N TYR A 10 -2.39 32.69 4.04
CA TYR A 10 -3.24 33.87 4.16
C TYR A 10 -3.24 34.69 2.87
N LEU A 11 -2.07 34.90 2.26
CA LEU A 11 -1.93 35.59 0.98
C LEU A 11 -2.64 34.85 -0.16
N LEU A 12 -2.54 33.52 -0.21
CA LEU A 12 -3.19 32.71 -1.24
C LEU A 12 -4.68 32.49 -1.02
N SER A 13 -5.19 32.63 0.21
CA SER A 13 -6.58 32.33 0.58
C SER A 13 -7.64 32.85 -0.40
N PRO A 14 -7.63 34.12 -0.84
CA PRO A 14 -8.63 34.62 -1.81
C PRO A 14 -8.55 33.91 -3.17
N PHE A 15 -7.36 33.45 -3.58
CA PHE A 15 -7.12 32.80 -4.87
C PHE A 15 -7.35 31.28 -4.84
N LEU A 16 -7.39 30.64 -3.66
CA LEU A 16 -7.55 29.18 -3.55
C LEU A 16 -8.85 28.69 -4.19
N LYS A 17 -9.95 29.44 -4.06
CA LYS A 17 -11.23 29.10 -4.70
C LYS A 17 -11.11 29.14 -6.22
N ILE A 18 -10.48 30.17 -6.78
CA ILE A 18 -10.27 30.33 -8.22
C ILE A 18 -9.36 29.21 -8.74
N PHE A 19 -8.28 28.92 -8.01
CA PHE A 19 -7.36 27.83 -8.33
C PHE A 19 -8.07 26.46 -8.43
N LEU A 20 -8.93 26.12 -7.48
CA LEU A 20 -9.69 24.86 -7.51
C LEU A 20 -10.70 24.82 -8.67
N VAL A 21 -11.35 25.94 -8.99
CA VAL A 21 -12.24 26.02 -10.16
C VAL A 21 -11.46 25.78 -11.45
N ILE A 22 -10.29 26.42 -11.63
CA ILE A 22 -9.44 26.20 -12.81
C ILE A 22 -9.00 24.74 -12.90
N ARG A 23 -8.60 24.11 -11.78
CA ARG A 23 -8.22 22.69 -11.77
C ARG A 23 -9.38 21.75 -12.09
N THR A 24 -10.58 22.10 -11.66
CA THR A 24 -11.81 21.39 -12.02
C THR A 24 -12.04 21.44 -13.54
N LEU A 25 -11.90 22.63 -14.15
CA LEU A 25 -12.00 22.78 -15.62
C LEU A 25 -10.92 21.97 -16.36
N LYS A 26 -9.73 21.82 -15.76
CA LYS A 26 -8.64 20.96 -16.27
C LYS A 26 -8.82 19.47 -15.95
N LYS A 27 -9.99 19.03 -15.43
CA LYS A 27 -10.29 17.65 -15.03
C LYS A 27 -9.31 17.05 -14.01
N LYS A 28 -8.68 17.91 -13.18
CA LYS A 28 -7.75 17.50 -12.11
C LYS A 28 -8.40 17.44 -10.73
N GLU A 29 -9.69 17.76 -10.63
CA GLU A 29 -10.49 17.78 -9.40
C GLU A 29 -11.90 17.27 -9.69
N ASP A 30 -12.58 16.77 -8.65
CA ASP A 30 -13.98 16.39 -8.73
C ASP A 30 -14.87 17.65 -8.82
N PRO A 31 -15.68 17.81 -9.89
CA PRO A 31 -16.46 19.02 -10.11
C PRO A 31 -17.59 19.23 -9.11
N LYS A 32 -18.10 18.17 -8.48
CA LYS A 32 -19.16 18.26 -7.47
C LYS A 32 -18.57 18.48 -6.08
N ARG A 33 -17.37 17.96 -5.83
CA ARG A 33 -16.78 17.87 -4.49
C ARG A 33 -15.60 18.80 -4.23
N TYR A 34 -15.16 19.63 -5.19
CA TYR A 34 -14.00 20.52 -4.99
C TYR A 34 -14.10 21.45 -3.76
N LYS A 35 -15.32 21.83 -3.34
CA LYS A 35 -15.55 22.67 -2.16
C LYS A 35 -15.15 21.99 -0.85
N GLU A 36 -15.06 20.66 -0.84
CA GLU A 36 -14.56 19.87 0.29
C GLU A 36 -13.12 20.24 0.65
N LYS A 37 -12.29 20.52 -0.36
CA LYS A 37 -10.90 21.00 -0.18
C LYS A 37 -10.83 22.41 0.42
N LEU A 38 -11.93 23.16 0.38
CA LEU A 38 -12.10 24.44 1.06
C LEU A 38 -12.71 24.26 2.46
N GLY A 39 -12.81 23.04 2.97
CA GLY A 39 -13.34 22.75 4.31
C GLY A 39 -14.86 22.79 4.41
N HIS A 40 -15.58 22.79 3.29
CA HIS A 40 -17.04 22.68 3.29
C HIS A 40 -17.45 21.22 3.18
N ALA A 41 -18.09 20.69 4.21
CA ALA A 41 -18.65 19.34 4.16
C ALA A 41 -19.84 19.25 3.21
N SER A 42 -19.96 18.10 2.55
CA SER A 42 -21.04 17.79 1.60
C SER A 42 -22.23 17.06 2.25
N ILE A 43 -22.22 16.91 3.58
CA ILE A 43 -23.22 16.17 4.35
C ILE A 43 -23.76 17.01 5.52
N SER A 44 -24.80 16.50 6.20
CA SER A 44 -25.29 17.05 7.46
C SER A 44 -24.35 16.74 8.63
N PHE A 45 -24.39 17.58 9.67
CA PHE A 45 -23.56 17.46 10.87
C PHE A 45 -23.65 16.08 11.52
N LYS A 46 -22.53 15.61 12.08
CA LYS A 46 -22.41 14.33 12.80
C LYS A 46 -21.73 14.56 14.14
N SER A 47 -22.26 13.98 15.21
CA SER A 47 -21.63 13.92 16.53
C SER A 47 -20.69 12.71 16.64
N ASN A 48 -19.84 12.68 17.67
CA ASN A 48 -18.95 11.54 17.97
C ASN A 48 -18.08 11.10 16.79
N VAL A 49 -17.44 12.08 16.13
CA VAL A 49 -16.62 11.83 14.95
C VAL A 49 -15.21 11.41 15.35
N ILE A 50 -14.74 10.30 14.79
CA ILE A 50 -13.33 9.91 14.78
C ILE A 50 -12.80 10.13 13.37
N TRP A 51 -11.71 10.88 13.28
CA TRP A 51 -11.18 11.30 11.99
C TRP A 51 -9.91 10.53 11.63
N PHE A 52 -9.91 9.84 10.49
CA PHE A 52 -8.74 9.25 9.87
C PHE A 52 -8.32 10.09 8.65
N HIS A 53 -7.05 10.50 8.61
CA HIS A 53 -6.46 11.23 7.49
C HIS A 53 -5.40 10.38 6.78
N VAL A 54 -5.62 10.17 5.48
CA VAL A 54 -4.76 9.42 4.56
C VAL A 54 -4.55 10.29 3.30
N ALA A 55 -3.42 10.23 2.60
CA ALA A 55 -3.26 10.96 1.33
C ALA A 55 -3.59 10.09 0.11
N SER A 56 -3.22 8.81 0.15
CA SER A 56 -3.03 7.95 -1.01
C SER A 56 -3.77 6.62 -0.93
N LEU A 57 -3.88 5.95 -2.08
CA LEU A 57 -4.55 4.64 -2.19
C LEU A 57 -3.87 3.58 -1.30
N GLY A 58 -2.54 3.64 -1.18
CA GLY A 58 -1.80 2.71 -0.32
C GLY A 58 -2.14 2.90 1.15
N GLU A 59 -2.28 4.15 1.61
CA GLU A 59 -2.58 4.46 3.01
C GLU A 59 -4.01 4.07 3.37
N ILE A 60 -5.01 4.38 2.54
CA ILE A 60 -6.39 3.95 2.80
C ILE A 60 -6.51 2.43 2.80
N LYS A 61 -5.82 1.74 1.87
CA LYS A 61 -5.72 0.28 1.86
C LYS A 61 -5.06 -0.23 3.13
N SER A 62 -4.04 0.46 3.68
CA SER A 62 -3.33 0.02 4.90
C SER A 62 -4.18 0.08 6.17
N ILE A 63 -5.18 0.98 6.23
CA ILE A 63 -6.10 1.08 7.38
C ILE A 63 -7.45 0.41 7.13
N HIS A 64 -7.65 -0.32 6.03
CA HIS A 64 -8.94 -0.94 5.70
C HIS A 64 -9.53 -1.76 6.86
N LYS A 65 -8.77 -2.72 7.41
CA LYS A 65 -9.27 -3.57 8.51
C LYS A 65 -9.56 -2.74 9.77
N ILE A 66 -8.76 -1.69 10.03
CA ILE A 66 -8.97 -0.77 11.16
C ILE A 66 -10.29 -0.01 11.00
N ILE A 67 -10.57 0.53 9.82
CA ILE A 67 -11.86 1.18 9.54
C ILE A 67 -13.02 0.18 9.69
N LYS A 68 -12.91 -1.02 9.11
CA LYS A 68 -13.92 -2.09 9.25
C LYS A 68 -14.16 -2.51 10.69
N HIS A 69 -13.12 -2.50 11.53
CA HIS A 69 -13.25 -2.78 12.96
C HIS A 69 -14.14 -1.74 13.64
N TYR A 70 -13.84 -0.45 13.48
CA TYR A 70 -14.59 0.62 14.12
C TYR A 70 -15.99 0.84 13.53
N GLN A 71 -16.22 0.45 12.26
CA GLN A 71 -17.55 0.44 11.65
C GLN A 71 -18.58 -0.42 12.38
N LYS A 72 -18.12 -1.43 13.15
CA LYS A 72 -18.99 -2.31 13.94
C LYS A 72 -19.68 -1.53 15.06
N ASN A 73 -19.09 -0.46 15.57
CA ASN A 73 -19.68 0.38 16.60
C ASN A 73 -20.52 1.51 15.99
N LYS A 74 -21.85 1.36 16.00
CA LYS A 74 -22.79 2.35 15.44
C LYS A 74 -22.91 3.66 16.23
N LYS A 75 -22.32 3.74 17.43
CA LYS A 75 -22.33 4.95 18.27
C LYS A 75 -21.27 5.96 17.86
N ILE A 76 -20.29 5.56 17.04
CA ILE A 76 -19.24 6.42 16.51
C ILE A 76 -19.47 6.68 15.02
N ASN A 77 -19.15 7.90 14.61
CA ASN A 77 -19.11 8.28 13.20
C ASN A 77 -17.64 8.34 12.76
N LEU A 78 -17.31 7.68 11.66
CA LEU A 78 -15.97 7.72 11.08
C LEU A 78 -15.92 8.75 9.97
N LEU A 79 -14.95 9.63 10.01
CA LEU A 79 -14.59 10.51 8.90
C LEU A 79 -13.26 10.03 8.33
N ILE A 80 -13.24 9.68 7.05
CA ILE A 80 -12.01 9.46 6.30
C ILE A 80 -11.79 10.65 5.38
N THR A 81 -10.59 11.24 5.43
CA THR A 81 -10.19 12.25 4.45
C THR A 81 -9.08 11.75 3.56
N SER A 82 -9.17 12.04 2.26
CA SER A 82 -8.11 11.74 1.30
C SER A 82 -7.81 12.83 0.29
N VAL A 83 -6.60 12.83 -0.28
CA VAL A 83 -6.19 13.81 -1.30
C VAL A 83 -6.49 13.30 -2.71
N THR A 84 -6.34 11.99 -2.92
CA THR A 84 -6.39 11.33 -4.24
C THR A 84 -7.77 10.79 -4.59
N THR A 85 -8.16 10.92 -5.86
CA THR A 85 -9.44 10.37 -6.37
C THR A 85 -9.50 8.84 -6.28
N SER A 86 -8.36 8.16 -6.41
CA SER A 86 -8.26 6.71 -6.25
C SER A 86 -8.63 6.26 -4.83
N SER A 87 -8.22 7.01 -3.80
CA SER A 87 -8.62 6.73 -2.41
C SER A 87 -10.11 6.97 -2.18
N ALA A 88 -10.65 8.04 -2.76
CA ALA A 88 -12.10 8.31 -2.71
C ALA A 88 -12.90 7.17 -3.38
N ASN A 89 -12.48 6.70 -4.55
CA ASN A 89 -13.12 5.57 -5.23
C ASN A 89 -13.03 4.27 -4.42
N TYR A 90 -11.86 3.98 -3.82
CA TYR A 90 -11.69 2.83 -2.94
C TYR A 90 -12.62 2.92 -1.72
N PHE A 91 -12.74 4.10 -1.11
CA PHE A 91 -13.69 4.32 -0.03
C PHE A 91 -15.13 4.00 -0.46
N GLU A 92 -15.59 4.56 -1.58
CA GLU A 92 -16.97 4.36 -2.07
C GLU A 92 -17.28 2.88 -2.33
N GLN A 93 -16.31 2.14 -2.87
CA GLN A 93 -16.49 0.73 -3.22
C GLN A 93 -16.43 -0.20 -2.00
N TYR A 94 -15.55 0.07 -1.03
CA TYR A 94 -15.21 -0.91 0.00
C TYR A 94 -15.51 -0.48 1.44
N LEU A 95 -15.53 0.83 1.73
CA LEU A 95 -15.62 1.35 3.10
C LEU A 95 -16.89 2.16 3.37
N LYS A 96 -17.63 2.62 2.36
CA LYS A 96 -18.84 3.40 2.58
C LYS A 96 -19.90 2.60 3.35
N ASN A 97 -20.43 3.19 4.41
CA ASN A 97 -21.57 2.66 5.15
C ASN A 97 -22.36 3.81 5.83
N GLU A 98 -23.36 3.50 6.65
CA GLU A 98 -24.24 4.49 7.29
C GLU A 98 -23.54 5.45 8.28
N ASN A 99 -22.46 5.01 8.92
CA ASN A 99 -21.74 5.76 9.96
C ASN A 99 -20.29 6.10 9.55
N THR A 100 -19.96 5.98 8.28
CA THR A 100 -18.61 6.22 7.74
C THR A 100 -18.72 7.12 6.54
N PHE A 101 -18.02 8.25 6.60
CA PHE A 101 -18.09 9.32 5.63
C PHE A 101 -16.73 9.58 5.03
N HIS A 102 -16.71 10.06 3.80
CA HIS A 102 -15.49 10.52 3.13
C HIS A 102 -15.60 11.97 2.71
N GLN A 103 -14.53 12.72 2.91
CA GLN A 103 -14.36 14.07 2.39
C GLN A 103 -12.95 14.24 1.79
N TYR A 104 -12.81 14.96 0.68
CA TYR A 104 -11.46 15.37 0.26
C TYR A 104 -10.78 16.22 1.32
N ALA A 105 -9.50 15.93 1.57
CA ALA A 105 -8.73 16.60 2.61
C ALA A 105 -8.74 18.13 2.40
N PRO A 106 -9.03 18.91 3.45
CA PRO A 106 -8.99 20.36 3.37
C PRO A 106 -7.56 20.83 3.07
N ILE A 107 -7.43 21.91 2.28
CA ILE A 107 -6.13 22.58 2.08
C ILE A 107 -5.59 23.02 3.45
N ASP A 108 -4.28 22.86 3.67
CA ASP A 108 -3.59 23.15 4.94
C ASP A 108 -3.45 24.67 5.26
N SER A 109 -4.54 25.41 5.08
CA SER A 109 -4.68 26.82 5.41
C SER A 109 -5.37 26.97 6.77
N PRO A 110 -4.91 27.87 7.66
CA PRO A 110 -5.51 28.06 8.99
C PRO A 110 -7.03 28.28 8.97
N ILE A 111 -7.53 29.08 8.02
CA ILE A 111 -8.95 29.43 7.89
C ILE A 111 -9.78 28.22 7.43
N ILE A 112 -9.26 27.47 6.46
CA ILE A 112 -9.94 26.31 5.88
C ILE A 112 -9.99 25.17 6.90
N ILE A 113 -8.88 24.94 7.62
CA ILE A 113 -8.82 23.93 8.67
C ILE A 113 -9.75 24.31 9.84
N ASP A 114 -9.80 25.58 10.26
CA ASP A 114 -10.75 26.02 11.28
C ASP A 114 -12.21 25.75 10.87
N ARG A 115 -12.55 26.01 9.61
CA ARG A 115 -13.89 25.71 9.06
C ARG A 115 -14.18 24.21 9.10
N PHE A 116 -13.24 23.40 8.62
CA PHE A 116 -13.35 21.94 8.62
C PHE A 116 -13.57 21.40 10.04
N LEU A 117 -12.73 21.82 11.00
CA LEU A 117 -12.81 21.37 12.39
C LEU A 117 -14.04 21.91 13.11
N LYS A 118 -14.54 23.10 12.75
CA LYS A 118 -15.80 23.64 13.29
C LYS A 118 -17.00 22.77 12.88
N PHE A 119 -17.02 22.28 11.65
CA PHE A 119 -18.09 21.39 11.18
C PHE A 119 -17.95 19.98 11.76
N TRP A 120 -16.80 19.33 11.59
CA TRP A 120 -16.64 17.92 11.94
C TRP A 120 -16.41 17.66 13.43
N ASN A 121 -15.83 18.63 14.14
CA ASN A 121 -15.56 18.58 15.58
C ASN A 121 -15.10 17.20 16.10
N PRO A 122 -13.99 16.65 15.57
CA PRO A 122 -13.58 15.28 15.88
C PRO A 122 -13.21 15.13 17.35
N LYS A 123 -13.59 13.99 17.95
CA LYS A 123 -13.24 13.59 19.32
C LYS A 123 -11.85 12.97 19.42
N PHE A 124 -11.38 12.40 18.32
CA PHE A 124 -10.07 11.78 18.18
C PHE A 124 -9.65 11.81 16.71
N SER A 125 -8.36 12.00 16.43
CA SER A 125 -7.86 12.03 15.06
C SER A 125 -6.62 11.15 14.88
N VAL A 126 -6.58 10.42 13.77
CA VAL A 126 -5.49 9.53 13.36
C VAL A 126 -4.97 9.99 12.01
N PHE A 127 -3.72 10.43 11.99
CA PHE A 127 -2.96 10.73 10.78
C PHE A 127 -2.18 9.47 10.40
N VAL A 128 -2.09 9.15 9.12
CA VAL A 128 -1.47 7.89 8.67
C VAL A 128 -0.18 8.16 7.91
N GLU A 129 0.87 7.38 8.16
CA GLU A 129 2.15 7.43 7.46
C GLU A 129 2.85 8.80 7.47
N SER A 130 2.88 9.48 6.32
CA SER A 130 3.70 10.69 6.10
C SER A 130 2.88 11.98 6.19
N GLU A 131 1.64 11.91 6.70
CA GLU A 131 0.69 13.02 6.74
C GLU A 131 1.02 14.07 7.82
N ILE A 132 2.16 14.73 7.65
CA ILE A 132 2.66 15.79 8.54
C ILE A 132 2.31 17.17 7.96
N TRP A 133 1.06 17.59 8.17
CA TRP A 133 0.52 18.88 7.72
C TRP A 133 0.49 19.89 8.87
N PRO A 134 1.36 20.94 8.87
CA PRO A 134 1.51 21.81 10.01
C PRO A 134 0.20 22.42 10.52
N ASN A 135 -0.61 23.06 9.68
CA ASN A 135 -1.82 23.73 10.17
C ASN A 135 -2.86 22.73 10.66
N MET A 136 -3.02 21.63 9.94
CA MET A 136 -3.90 20.53 10.30
C MET A 136 -3.53 19.99 11.68
N ILE A 137 -2.27 19.68 11.92
CA ILE A 137 -1.77 19.18 13.21
C ILE A 137 -1.96 20.21 14.33
N PHE A 138 -1.52 21.46 14.13
CA PHE A 138 -1.60 22.49 15.17
C PHE A 138 -3.02 22.88 15.52
N LYS A 139 -3.96 22.86 14.57
CA LYS A 139 -5.36 23.19 14.82
C LYS A 139 -6.12 22.02 15.43
N THR A 140 -5.85 20.80 14.98
CA THR A 140 -6.52 19.59 15.46
C THR A 140 -6.11 19.25 16.89
N SER A 141 -4.82 19.37 17.23
CA SER A 141 -4.32 19.17 18.60
C SER A 141 -4.92 20.13 19.64
N LYS A 142 -5.58 21.23 19.22
CA LYS A 142 -6.34 22.12 20.11
C LYS A 142 -7.77 21.65 20.36
N LYS A 143 -8.25 20.66 19.61
CA LYS A 143 -9.63 20.17 19.62
C LYS A 143 -9.73 18.77 20.21
N CYS A 144 -8.78 17.90 19.86
CA CYS A 144 -8.75 16.52 20.32
C CYS A 144 -7.34 15.96 20.33
N LYS A 145 -7.20 14.77 20.92
CA LYS A 145 -5.97 13.98 20.83
C LYS A 145 -5.71 13.57 19.39
N ILE A 146 -4.44 13.58 19.00
CA ILE A 146 -4.00 13.17 17.67
C ILE A 146 -2.89 12.11 17.75
N ILE A 147 -3.00 11.09 16.91
CA ILE A 147 -1.99 10.03 16.77
C ILE A 147 -1.48 10.01 15.33
N LEU A 148 -0.17 9.79 15.17
CA LEU A 148 0.42 9.45 13.87
C LEU A 148 0.62 7.93 13.80
N LEU A 149 -0.26 7.26 13.08
CA LEU A 149 -0.30 5.82 12.87
C LEU A 149 0.63 5.42 11.71
N ASN A 150 1.39 4.35 11.91
CA ASN A 150 2.34 3.81 10.93
C ASN A 150 3.30 4.88 10.36
N ALA A 151 3.80 5.75 11.24
CA ALA A 151 4.54 6.95 10.86
C ALA A 151 5.73 6.61 9.96
N ARG A 152 5.85 7.36 8.86
CA ARG A 152 6.92 7.25 7.88
C ARG A 152 7.63 8.58 7.73
N ILE A 153 8.96 8.53 7.77
CA ILE A 153 9.81 9.69 7.46
C ILE A 153 10.89 9.20 6.50
N SER A 154 10.78 9.54 5.22
CA SER A 154 11.80 9.16 4.24
C SER A 154 13.14 9.84 4.55
N LYS A 155 14.25 9.23 4.11
CA LYS A 155 15.60 9.81 4.25
C LYS A 155 15.69 11.25 3.74
N ASN A 156 14.99 11.58 2.64
CA ASN A 156 14.93 12.93 2.08
C ASN A 156 14.11 13.90 2.96
N SER A 157 12.96 13.47 3.47
CA SER A 157 12.18 14.27 4.42
C SER A 157 12.96 14.49 5.72
N PHE A 158 13.63 13.46 6.22
CA PHE A 158 14.49 13.55 7.41
C PHE A 158 15.60 14.59 7.25
N LYS A 159 16.31 14.59 6.12
CA LYS A 159 17.34 15.61 5.80
C LYS A 159 16.77 17.04 5.88
N LYS A 160 15.59 17.27 5.31
CA LYS A 160 14.90 18.58 5.36
C LYS A 160 14.49 18.95 6.78
N TRP A 161 13.92 18.00 7.53
CA TRP A 161 13.49 18.23 8.91
C TRP A 161 14.64 18.42 9.89
N LYS A 162 15.79 17.77 9.62
CA LYS A 162 17.03 17.97 10.36
C LYS A 162 17.52 19.42 10.25
N PHE A 163 17.43 20.03 9.07
CA PHE A 163 17.75 21.45 8.87
C PHE A 163 16.77 22.37 9.64
N LEU A 164 15.50 21.98 9.74
CA LEU A 164 14.43 22.75 10.40
C LEU A 164 14.07 22.18 11.79
N LYS A 165 15.07 21.65 12.50
CA LYS A 165 14.87 20.84 13.72
C LYS A 165 13.93 21.46 14.76
N PRO A 166 14.06 22.75 15.16
CA PRO A 166 13.14 23.34 16.16
C PRO A 166 11.68 23.35 15.71
N ASN A 167 11.44 23.59 14.41
CA ASN A 167 10.08 23.64 13.88
C ASN A 167 9.46 22.25 13.81
N PHE A 168 10.24 21.26 13.39
CA PHE A 168 9.77 19.88 13.34
C PHE A 168 9.50 19.33 14.74
N LYS A 169 10.38 19.61 15.72
CA LYS A 169 10.12 19.31 17.14
C LYS A 169 8.79 19.90 17.61
N LYS A 170 8.50 21.16 17.25
CA LYS A 170 7.23 21.80 17.59
C LYS A 170 6.02 21.10 16.95
N ILE A 171 6.14 20.62 15.71
CA ILE A 171 5.08 19.84 15.05
C ILE A 171 4.91 18.49 15.76
N LEU A 172 5.98 17.74 15.97
CA LEU A 172 5.95 16.44 16.63
C LEU A 172 5.34 16.53 18.04
N SER A 173 5.64 17.59 18.79
CA SER A 173 5.09 17.82 20.14
C SER A 173 3.57 17.93 20.20
N LYS A 174 2.89 18.05 19.05
CA LYS A 174 1.43 18.09 18.96
C LYS A 174 0.80 16.71 18.86
N PHE A 175 1.57 15.69 18.50
CA PHE A 175 1.09 14.32 18.58
C PHE A 175 1.10 13.83 20.03
N ASP A 176 -0.02 13.27 20.46
CA ASP A 176 -0.13 12.59 21.74
C ASP A 176 0.71 11.32 21.72
N PHE A 177 0.65 10.58 20.61
CA PHE A 177 1.48 9.40 20.37
C PHE A 177 1.84 9.22 18.89
N ILE A 178 2.96 8.55 18.64
CA ILE A 178 3.40 8.14 17.30
C ILE A 178 3.64 6.63 17.28
N LEU A 179 3.05 5.93 16.32
CA LEU A 179 3.32 4.51 16.04
C LEU A 179 4.22 4.43 14.80
N PRO A 180 5.55 4.35 14.92
CA PRO A 180 6.45 4.32 13.77
C PRO A 180 6.32 3.01 12.97
N GLN A 181 6.49 3.10 11.66
CA GLN A 181 6.43 1.93 10.77
C GLN A 181 7.69 1.04 10.85
N SER A 182 8.83 1.60 11.28
CA SER A 182 10.11 0.89 11.32
C SER A 182 11.01 1.39 12.46
N LEU A 183 12.03 0.59 12.80
CA LEU A 183 13.07 0.98 13.76
C LEU A 183 13.90 2.18 13.28
N GLU A 184 14.06 2.36 11.96
CA GLU A 184 14.71 3.57 11.43
C GLU A 184 13.92 4.84 11.80
N VAL A 185 12.59 4.80 11.69
CA VAL A 185 11.75 5.94 12.11
C VAL A 185 11.82 6.15 13.62
N VAL A 186 11.95 5.08 14.42
CA VAL A 186 12.21 5.20 15.87
C VAL A 186 13.47 6.02 16.14
N GLU A 187 14.58 5.71 15.46
CA GLU A 187 15.83 6.47 15.60
C GLU A 187 15.68 7.93 15.12
N MET A 188 14.90 8.16 14.06
CA MET A 188 14.59 9.53 13.63
C MET A 188 13.78 10.30 14.68
N LEU A 189 12.80 9.67 15.34
CA LEU A 189 12.04 10.30 16.42
C LEU A 189 12.93 10.63 17.63
N LYS A 190 13.84 9.72 18.01
CA LYS A 190 14.85 9.96 19.05
C LYS A 190 15.75 11.14 18.69
N PHE A 191 16.19 11.28 17.44
CA PHE A 191 16.97 12.43 16.97
C PHE A 191 16.24 13.77 17.19
N PHE A 192 14.90 13.77 17.10
CA PHE A 192 14.05 14.91 17.39
C PHE A 192 13.57 14.97 18.85
N ASN A 193 14.14 14.18 19.76
CA ASN A 193 13.79 14.12 21.19
C ASN A 193 12.27 13.92 21.42
N PHE A 194 11.63 13.11 20.57
CA PHE A 194 10.23 12.75 20.76
C PHE A 194 10.15 11.37 21.41
N GLU A 195 9.53 11.29 22.58
CA GLU A 195 9.55 10.09 23.43
C GLU A 195 8.20 9.35 23.50
N LYS A 196 7.10 10.00 23.08
CA LYS A 196 5.75 9.41 23.12
C LYS A 196 5.49 8.52 21.91
N TYR A 197 6.29 7.48 21.72
CA TYR A 197 6.14 6.52 20.62
C TYR A 197 6.07 5.08 21.11
N LYS A 198 5.42 4.21 20.31
CA LYS A 198 5.39 2.76 20.54
C LYS A 198 5.56 2.04 19.22
N PHE A 199 6.65 1.28 19.06
CA PHE A 199 6.83 0.44 17.88
C PHE A 199 6.02 -0.85 18.02
N ILE A 200 5.01 -1.01 17.17
CA ILE A 200 4.16 -2.23 17.11
C ILE A 200 4.54 -3.08 15.89
N GLY A 201 4.86 -2.42 14.79
CA GLY A 201 5.14 -3.02 13.48
C GLY A 201 4.44 -2.24 12.38
N ASN A 202 4.65 -2.65 11.13
CA ASN A 202 4.13 -1.95 9.95
C ASN A 202 2.72 -2.46 9.59
N ILE A 203 1.72 -1.58 9.66
CA ILE A 203 0.32 -1.97 9.41
C ILE A 203 0.04 -2.31 7.95
N LYS A 204 0.91 -1.96 7.00
CA LYS A 204 0.73 -2.33 5.59
C LYS A 204 0.64 -3.84 5.39
N TYR A 205 1.15 -4.60 6.34
CA TYR A 205 1.18 -6.05 6.31
C TYR A 205 -0.07 -6.70 6.89
N THR A 206 -1.00 -5.93 7.48
CA THR A 206 -2.13 -6.48 8.23
C THR A 206 -3.34 -6.85 7.39
N ASN A 207 -3.47 -6.29 6.18
CA ASN A 207 -4.73 -6.33 5.43
C ASN A 207 -4.79 -7.45 4.40
N ILE A 208 -4.60 -8.69 4.85
CA ILE A 208 -4.87 -9.87 4.03
C ILE A 208 -6.40 -9.94 3.84
N GLU A 209 -6.88 -9.91 2.60
CA GLU A 209 -8.24 -10.36 2.29
C GLU A 209 -8.30 -11.85 2.59
N THR A 210 -9.16 -12.23 3.55
CA THR A 210 -9.16 -13.58 4.14
C THR A 210 -9.76 -14.65 3.22
N ASP A 211 -10.41 -14.25 2.12
CA ASP A 211 -11.01 -15.15 1.14
C ASP A 211 -10.59 -14.73 -0.28
N PRO A 212 -9.41 -15.15 -0.78
CA PRO A 212 -9.04 -14.91 -2.16
C PRO A 212 -10.10 -15.57 -3.06
N PRO A 213 -10.44 -14.94 -4.20
CA PRO A 213 -11.44 -15.49 -5.11
C PRO A 213 -10.87 -16.79 -5.69
N ASN A 214 -11.35 -17.95 -5.22
CA ASN A 214 -10.86 -19.28 -5.58
C ASN A 214 -11.25 -19.66 -7.03
N ILE A 215 -10.77 -18.88 -8.00
CA ILE A 215 -11.14 -18.91 -9.42
C ILE A 215 -10.31 -19.95 -10.18
N ILE A 216 -9.03 -20.05 -9.86
CA ILE A 216 -8.06 -20.92 -10.53
C ILE A 216 -8.10 -22.29 -9.86
N GLN A 217 -8.40 -23.34 -10.62
CA GLN A 217 -8.39 -24.71 -10.11
C GLN A 217 -7.15 -25.43 -10.62
N ILE A 218 -6.28 -25.86 -9.72
CA ILE A 218 -5.04 -26.57 -10.07
C ILE A 218 -5.21 -28.02 -9.64
N ASN A 219 -5.26 -28.92 -10.63
CA ASN A 219 -5.33 -30.36 -10.41
C ASN A 219 -3.95 -30.96 -10.71
N ASN A 220 -3.41 -31.73 -9.78
CA ASN A 220 -2.06 -32.31 -9.74
C ASN A 220 -1.02 -31.46 -8.99
N SER A 221 0.03 -32.13 -8.51
CA SER A 221 1.18 -31.50 -7.87
C SER A 221 2.14 -30.99 -8.95
N PHE A 222 2.21 -29.67 -9.11
CA PHE A 222 3.17 -29.00 -9.98
C PHE A 222 4.27 -28.32 -9.17
N LYS A 223 5.46 -28.20 -9.77
CA LYS A 223 6.45 -27.18 -9.39
C LYS A 223 6.01 -25.86 -10.01
N MET A 224 5.75 -24.85 -9.19
CA MET A 224 5.09 -23.62 -9.66
C MET A 224 5.81 -22.37 -9.16
N TRP A 225 5.87 -21.36 -10.03
CA TRP A 225 6.23 -20.00 -9.68
C TRP A 225 5.38 -19.01 -10.47
N ALA A 226 5.38 -17.75 -10.02
CA ALA A 226 4.66 -16.66 -10.67
C ALA A 226 5.61 -15.51 -11.00
N ALA A 227 5.54 -15.01 -12.23
CA ALA A 227 6.19 -13.80 -12.68
C ALA A 227 5.13 -12.68 -12.72
N MET A 228 5.16 -11.78 -11.73
CA MET A 228 4.12 -10.81 -11.45
C MET A 228 4.45 -9.41 -11.97
N SER A 229 3.46 -8.74 -12.59
CA SER A 229 3.59 -7.38 -13.12
C SER A 229 4.75 -7.23 -14.11
N ILE A 230 4.88 -8.20 -15.02
CA ILE A 230 5.97 -8.29 -16.00
C ILE A 230 5.73 -7.29 -17.14
N HIS A 231 6.75 -6.50 -17.47
CA HIS A 231 6.73 -5.59 -18.61
C HIS A 231 7.13 -6.31 -19.90
N ASN A 232 6.76 -5.81 -21.08
CA ASN A 232 7.08 -6.46 -22.36
C ASN A 232 8.55 -6.79 -22.56
N SER A 233 9.43 -5.88 -22.14
CA SER A 233 10.87 -6.04 -22.23
C SER A 233 11.40 -7.16 -21.32
N GLU A 234 10.61 -7.61 -20.35
CA GLU A 234 10.97 -8.72 -19.44
C GLU A 234 10.35 -10.06 -19.86
N ILE A 235 9.40 -10.07 -20.80
CA ILE A 235 8.68 -11.30 -21.22
C ILE A 235 9.64 -12.35 -21.77
N ASP A 236 10.61 -11.95 -22.59
CA ASP A 236 11.54 -12.89 -23.23
C ASP A 236 12.45 -13.56 -22.19
N HIS A 237 12.76 -12.88 -21.06
CA HIS A 237 13.46 -13.49 -19.93
C HIS A 237 12.62 -14.59 -19.27
N ILE A 238 11.33 -14.34 -19.01
CA ILE A 238 10.44 -15.34 -18.38
C ILE A 238 10.27 -16.57 -19.27
N ILE A 239 10.12 -16.37 -20.59
CA ILE A 239 10.00 -17.46 -21.56
C ILE A 239 11.28 -18.33 -21.57
N LYS A 240 12.45 -17.69 -21.53
CA LYS A 240 13.74 -18.39 -21.51
C LYS A 240 13.94 -19.18 -20.21
N ILE A 241 13.62 -18.59 -19.06
CA ILE A 241 13.64 -19.26 -17.75
C ILE A 241 12.74 -20.50 -17.77
N HIS A 242 11.51 -20.35 -18.29
CA HIS A 242 10.58 -21.47 -18.37
C HIS A 242 11.16 -22.62 -19.18
N LYS A 243 11.67 -22.32 -20.38
CA LYS A 243 12.26 -23.31 -21.28
C LYS A 243 13.43 -24.05 -20.61
N ASN A 244 14.34 -23.31 -19.99
CA ASN A 244 15.51 -23.88 -19.30
C ASN A 244 15.09 -24.84 -18.17
N ILE A 245 14.21 -24.39 -17.27
CA ILE A 245 13.79 -25.20 -16.12
C ILE A 245 12.95 -26.40 -16.58
N SER A 246 12.02 -26.23 -17.53
CA SER A 246 11.16 -27.31 -18.04
C SER A 246 11.92 -28.44 -18.74
N SER A 247 13.17 -28.20 -19.16
CA SER A 247 14.01 -29.22 -19.79
C SER A 247 14.51 -30.28 -18.78
N THR A 248 14.57 -29.91 -17.50
CA THR A 248 15.04 -30.78 -16.40
C THR A 248 13.92 -31.11 -15.42
N GLU A 249 12.94 -30.23 -15.25
CA GLU A 249 11.85 -30.37 -14.30
C GLU A 249 10.53 -30.79 -14.98
N LYS A 250 10.05 -31.99 -14.64
CA LYS A 250 8.73 -32.46 -15.07
C LYS A 250 7.63 -31.77 -14.26
N ASN A 251 6.45 -31.57 -14.86
CA ASN A 251 5.29 -30.93 -14.23
C ASN A 251 5.62 -29.52 -13.70
N PHE A 252 6.25 -28.70 -14.54
CA PHE A 252 6.62 -27.32 -14.22
C PHE A 252 5.64 -26.31 -14.82
N LEU A 253 5.16 -25.39 -14.00
CA LEU A 253 4.17 -24.38 -14.35
C LEU A 253 4.69 -22.99 -14.07
N THR A 254 4.50 -22.07 -15.01
CA THR A 254 4.80 -20.65 -14.84
C THR A 254 3.53 -19.84 -14.98
N PHE A 255 3.14 -19.14 -13.93
CA PHE A 255 2.11 -18.10 -14.03
C PHE A 255 2.78 -16.80 -14.50
N LEU A 256 2.35 -16.28 -15.64
CA LEU A 256 2.82 -15.00 -16.17
C LEU A 256 1.70 -13.97 -16.02
N ILE A 257 1.92 -12.96 -15.18
CA ILE A 257 1.00 -11.84 -14.97
C ILE A 257 1.59 -10.57 -15.61
N PRO A 258 1.12 -10.17 -16.79
CA PRO A 258 1.62 -8.97 -17.45
C PRO A 258 1.19 -7.69 -16.73
N ARG A 259 2.02 -6.65 -16.80
CA ARG A 259 1.70 -5.33 -16.24
C ARG A 259 0.52 -4.65 -16.92
N HIS A 260 0.33 -4.94 -18.22
CA HIS A 260 -0.71 -4.36 -19.05
C HIS A 260 -1.45 -5.45 -19.84
N LEU A 261 -2.79 -5.44 -19.77
CA LEU A 261 -3.65 -6.45 -20.40
C LEU A 261 -3.93 -6.20 -21.89
N ASN A 262 -3.52 -5.05 -22.43
CA ASN A 262 -3.69 -4.73 -23.85
C ASN A 262 -2.74 -5.53 -24.78
N GLU A 263 -1.78 -6.26 -24.23
CA GLU A 263 -0.72 -6.94 -24.98
C GLU A 263 -0.77 -8.47 -24.89
N ILE A 264 -1.85 -9.02 -24.33
CA ILE A 264 -2.01 -10.46 -24.07
C ILE A 264 -1.82 -11.30 -25.33
N GLU A 265 -2.44 -10.92 -26.44
CA GLU A 265 -2.33 -11.70 -27.70
C GLU A 265 -0.88 -11.73 -28.23
N ASN A 266 -0.13 -10.63 -28.10
CA ASN A 266 1.28 -10.60 -28.49
C ASN A 266 2.12 -11.54 -27.59
N ILE A 267 1.86 -11.53 -26.28
CA ILE A 267 2.55 -12.39 -25.31
C ILE A 267 2.27 -13.87 -25.62
N VAL A 268 1.01 -14.24 -25.85
CA VAL A 268 0.64 -15.62 -26.21
C VAL A 268 1.34 -16.06 -27.50
N ASN A 269 1.33 -15.23 -28.53
CA ASN A 269 2.02 -15.52 -29.79
C ASN A 269 3.53 -15.71 -29.60
N LYS A 270 4.18 -14.89 -28.75
CA LYS A 270 5.60 -15.06 -28.41
C LYS A 270 5.89 -16.40 -27.73
N ILE A 271 5.04 -16.82 -26.79
CA ILE A 271 5.19 -18.10 -26.07
C ILE A 271 5.03 -19.27 -27.04
N GLN A 272 3.99 -19.27 -27.87
CA GLN A 272 3.69 -20.35 -28.81
C GLN A 272 4.79 -20.51 -29.88
N LYS A 273 5.39 -19.41 -30.35
CA LYS A 273 6.53 -19.44 -31.28
C LYS A 273 7.76 -20.16 -30.71
N GLN A 274 7.85 -20.34 -29.39
CA GLN A 274 8.90 -21.11 -28.74
C GLN A 274 8.53 -22.59 -28.53
N ASN A 275 7.41 -23.05 -29.11
CA ASN A 275 6.84 -24.38 -28.91
C ASN A 275 6.50 -24.69 -27.43
N ILE A 276 6.14 -23.67 -26.66
CA ILE A 276 5.72 -23.79 -25.26
C ILE A 276 4.20 -23.80 -25.20
N ALA A 277 3.62 -24.75 -24.47
CA ALA A 277 2.18 -24.79 -24.24
C ALA A 277 1.73 -23.53 -23.47
N CYS A 278 0.64 -22.91 -23.91
CA CYS A 278 0.16 -21.65 -23.36
C CYS A 278 -1.34 -21.71 -23.07
N GLN A 279 -1.75 -21.29 -21.87
CA GLN A 279 -3.15 -21.23 -21.47
C GLN A 279 -3.48 -19.84 -20.92
N LYS A 280 -4.60 -19.25 -21.36
CA LYS A 280 -5.14 -18.01 -20.77
C LYS A 280 -6.15 -18.34 -19.68
N ILE A 281 -6.07 -17.67 -18.52
CA ILE A 281 -7.01 -17.85 -17.41
C ILE A 281 -8.45 -17.52 -17.83
N SER A 282 -8.65 -16.51 -18.68
CA SER A 282 -9.98 -16.14 -19.18
C SER A 282 -10.67 -17.25 -19.97
N THR A 283 -9.89 -18.07 -20.68
CA THR A 283 -10.36 -19.11 -21.58
C THR A 283 -10.58 -20.43 -20.84
N LYS A 284 -9.65 -20.77 -19.95
CA LYS A 284 -9.73 -21.97 -19.12
C LYS A 284 -9.09 -21.67 -17.76
N ASN A 285 -9.88 -21.75 -16.69
CA ASN A 285 -9.41 -21.53 -15.31
C ASN A 285 -9.01 -22.83 -14.60
N LYS A 286 -9.33 -23.99 -15.17
CA LYS A 286 -8.87 -25.30 -14.72
C LYS A 286 -7.52 -25.63 -15.37
N ILE A 287 -6.53 -25.96 -14.55
CA ILE A 287 -5.19 -26.36 -14.98
C ILE A 287 -5.04 -27.83 -14.61
N ASP A 288 -5.20 -28.70 -15.60
CA ASP A 288 -5.09 -30.15 -15.51
C ASP A 288 -4.16 -30.68 -16.63
N ASN A 289 -3.27 -31.61 -16.28
CA ASN A 289 -2.32 -32.24 -17.22
C ASN A 289 -1.58 -31.25 -18.15
N PHE A 290 -1.19 -30.09 -17.61
CA PHE A 290 -0.59 -29.00 -18.36
C PHE A 290 0.81 -28.67 -17.83
N SER A 291 1.81 -28.63 -18.72
CA SER A 291 3.16 -28.13 -18.43
C SER A 291 3.47 -27.02 -19.42
N GLY A 292 3.63 -25.80 -18.94
CA GLY A 292 3.71 -24.63 -19.80
C GLY A 292 3.54 -23.32 -19.05
N ILE A 293 3.19 -22.27 -19.80
CA ILE A 293 2.97 -20.93 -19.26
C ILE A 293 1.47 -20.64 -19.21
N VAL A 294 0.99 -20.23 -18.03
CA VAL A 294 -0.37 -19.75 -17.82
C VAL A 294 -0.35 -18.23 -17.79
N VAL A 295 -0.97 -17.62 -18.80
CA VAL A 295 -1.08 -16.17 -18.92
C VAL A 295 -2.32 -15.68 -18.17
N VAL A 296 -2.10 -14.77 -17.23
CA VAL A 296 -3.12 -14.20 -16.36
C VAL A 296 -3.63 -12.91 -17.00
N ASP A 297 -4.74 -13.04 -17.72
CA ASP A 297 -5.30 -12.00 -18.59
C ASP A 297 -6.54 -11.31 -18.00
N LYS A 298 -6.67 -11.31 -16.67
CA LYS A 298 -7.75 -10.66 -15.92
C LYS A 298 -7.21 -9.91 -14.71
N PHE A 299 -7.85 -8.80 -14.37
CA PHE A 299 -7.57 -8.07 -13.12
C PHE A 299 -8.18 -8.78 -11.91
N GLY A 300 -7.61 -8.54 -10.73
CA GLY A 300 -8.21 -8.93 -9.44
C GLY A 300 -8.07 -10.41 -9.07
N ILE A 301 -7.17 -11.15 -9.72
CA ILE A 301 -6.92 -12.58 -9.42
C ILE A 301 -5.50 -12.86 -8.90
N ALA A 302 -4.75 -11.81 -8.58
CA ALA A 302 -3.39 -11.91 -8.04
C ALA A 302 -3.36 -12.69 -6.71
N ASP A 303 -4.29 -12.39 -5.82
CA ASP A 303 -4.40 -13.02 -4.50
C ASP A 303 -4.64 -14.53 -4.59
N ASP A 304 -5.45 -14.97 -5.57
CA ASP A 304 -5.68 -16.39 -5.83
C ASP A 304 -4.41 -17.12 -6.29
N ILE A 305 -3.57 -16.43 -7.07
CA ILE A 305 -2.26 -16.95 -7.49
C ILE A 305 -1.33 -17.04 -6.30
N PHE A 306 -1.21 -15.99 -5.48
CA PHE A 306 -0.33 -15.98 -4.32
C PHE A 306 -0.74 -17.01 -3.25
N ASN A 307 -2.04 -17.30 -3.15
CA ASN A 307 -2.52 -18.38 -2.29
C ASN A 307 -2.00 -19.75 -2.74
N LYS A 308 -1.88 -19.97 -4.06
CA LYS A 308 -1.49 -21.27 -4.67
C LYS A 308 0.00 -21.39 -5.00
N VAL A 309 0.69 -20.28 -5.22
CA VAL A 309 2.06 -20.22 -5.71
C VAL A 309 2.93 -19.42 -4.74
N LYS A 310 3.88 -20.10 -4.10
CA LYS A 310 4.71 -19.53 -3.02
C LYS A 310 6.03 -18.95 -3.47
N ILE A 311 6.35 -18.96 -4.77
CA ILE A 311 7.55 -18.31 -5.30
C ILE A 311 7.11 -17.29 -6.34
N VAL A 312 7.43 -16.01 -6.10
CA VAL A 312 6.96 -14.90 -6.93
C VAL A 312 8.14 -14.03 -7.33
N PHE A 313 8.35 -13.83 -8.62
CA PHE A 313 9.23 -12.80 -9.15
C PHE A 313 8.45 -11.51 -9.42
N MET A 314 8.96 -10.38 -8.95
CA MET A 314 8.37 -9.07 -9.13
C MET A 314 9.00 -8.35 -10.32
N GLY A 315 8.22 -8.13 -11.37
CA GLY A 315 8.63 -7.43 -12.59
C GLY A 315 8.93 -5.94 -12.40
N GLY A 316 9.30 -5.27 -13.49
CA GLY A 316 9.77 -3.89 -13.49
C GLY A 316 11.10 -3.72 -12.74
N SER A 317 11.81 -4.83 -12.47
CA SER A 317 12.97 -4.88 -11.57
C SER A 317 14.26 -5.25 -12.31
N PHE A 318 14.18 -5.92 -13.47
CA PHE A 318 15.31 -6.05 -14.40
C PHE A 318 15.44 -4.86 -15.36
N ILE A 319 14.46 -3.97 -15.37
CA ILE A 319 14.47 -2.73 -16.14
C ILE A 319 14.49 -1.52 -15.21
N ASN A 320 14.93 -0.37 -15.72
CA ASN A 320 14.95 0.89 -14.98
C ASN A 320 13.53 1.49 -14.81
N HIS A 321 12.64 0.75 -14.15
CA HIS A 321 11.25 1.13 -13.86
C HIS A 321 11.02 1.33 -12.35
N GLY A 322 11.86 0.72 -11.50
CA GLY A 322 11.86 0.92 -10.05
C GLY A 322 11.08 -0.13 -9.27
N GLY A 323 10.78 -1.27 -9.91
CA GLY A 323 10.18 -2.44 -9.28
C GLY A 323 8.69 -2.28 -9.08
N GLN A 324 8.11 -3.31 -8.46
CA GLN A 324 6.69 -3.37 -8.11
C GLN A 324 6.53 -3.67 -6.63
N ASN A 325 5.34 -3.40 -6.10
CA ASN A 325 5.05 -3.50 -4.67
C ASN A 325 5.08 -4.97 -4.20
N PRO A 326 6.03 -5.39 -3.36
CA PRO A 326 6.15 -6.79 -2.93
C PRO A 326 5.24 -7.16 -1.74
N ILE A 327 4.46 -6.20 -1.22
CA ILE A 327 3.68 -6.40 0.01
C ILE A 327 2.61 -7.47 -0.15
N GLU A 328 1.85 -7.42 -1.24
CA GLU A 328 0.76 -8.38 -1.51
C GLU A 328 1.28 -9.83 -1.51
N PRO A 329 2.27 -10.23 -2.33
CA PRO A 329 2.79 -11.61 -2.27
C PRO A 329 3.41 -11.97 -0.90
N ALA A 330 4.07 -11.03 -0.21
CA ALA A 330 4.64 -11.30 1.11
C ALA A 330 3.54 -11.68 2.12
N MET A 331 2.38 -11.02 2.02
CA MET A 331 1.22 -11.26 2.88
C MET A 331 0.57 -12.63 2.67
N PHE A 332 0.74 -13.23 1.50
CA PHE A 332 0.35 -14.62 1.22
C PHE A 332 1.44 -15.64 1.55
N GLY A 333 2.52 -15.19 2.20
CA GLY A 333 3.65 -16.03 2.57
C GLY A 333 4.52 -16.46 1.39
N CYS A 334 4.51 -15.70 0.28
CA CYS A 334 5.35 -16.01 -0.86
C CYS A 334 6.80 -15.59 -0.61
N LYS A 335 7.74 -16.42 -1.05
CA LYS A 335 9.13 -16.07 -1.27
C LYS A 335 9.21 -15.15 -2.49
N ILE A 336 9.78 -13.96 -2.30
CA ILE A 336 9.83 -12.92 -3.32
C ILE A 336 11.22 -12.84 -3.92
N LEU A 337 11.29 -12.86 -5.25
CA LEU A 337 12.49 -12.60 -6.04
C LEU A 337 12.30 -11.28 -6.80
N SER A 338 13.35 -10.47 -6.92
CA SER A 338 13.29 -9.21 -7.67
C SER A 338 14.66 -8.84 -8.20
N GLY A 339 14.71 -8.21 -9.38
CA GLY A 339 15.93 -7.58 -9.89
C GLY A 339 16.37 -6.37 -9.06
N GLY A 340 17.54 -5.82 -9.34
CA GLY A 340 18.13 -4.71 -8.57
C GLY A 340 17.39 -3.36 -8.66
N ASN A 341 16.54 -3.14 -9.67
CA ASN A 341 15.87 -1.84 -9.88
C ASN A 341 14.62 -1.70 -8.99
N ILE A 342 14.78 -1.48 -7.69
CA ILE A 342 13.69 -1.43 -6.70
C ILE A 342 13.48 -0.03 -6.07
N PHE A 343 13.93 1.04 -6.73
CA PHE A 343 13.99 2.38 -6.13
C PHE A 343 12.64 2.97 -5.70
N ASN A 344 11.50 2.48 -6.22
CA ASN A 344 10.18 2.92 -5.76
C ASN A 344 9.78 2.28 -4.42
N PHE A 345 10.39 1.15 -4.06
CA PHE A 345 10.00 0.31 -2.92
C PHE A 345 11.20 -0.09 -2.04
N THR A 346 12.32 0.65 -2.10
CA THR A 346 13.58 0.32 -1.41
C THR A 346 13.38 -0.04 0.06
N GLU A 347 12.69 0.80 0.83
CA GLU A 347 12.45 0.56 2.26
C GLU A 347 11.72 -0.77 2.52
N ILE A 348 10.77 -1.13 1.65
CA ILE A 348 9.97 -2.36 1.79
C ILE A 348 10.83 -3.58 1.43
N TYR A 349 11.59 -3.52 0.33
CA TYR A 349 12.49 -4.61 -0.05
C TYR A 349 13.62 -4.80 0.97
N GLU A 350 14.22 -3.72 1.49
CA GLU A 350 15.22 -3.79 2.58
C GLU A 350 14.65 -4.54 3.78
N GLU A 351 13.42 -4.22 4.20
CA GLU A 351 12.76 -4.93 5.30
C GLU A 351 12.52 -6.41 4.99
N LEU A 352 11.99 -6.74 3.81
CA LEU A 352 11.70 -8.11 3.42
C LEU A 352 12.97 -8.96 3.21
N VAL A 353 14.06 -8.37 2.72
CA VAL A 353 15.36 -9.02 2.59
C VAL A 353 15.95 -9.32 3.97
N ASN A 354 15.89 -8.37 4.91
CA ASN A 354 16.35 -8.57 6.29
C ASN A 354 15.57 -9.69 6.99
N LYS A 355 14.28 -9.85 6.67
CA LYS A 355 13.42 -10.94 7.14
C LYS A 355 13.59 -12.24 6.35
N LYS A 356 14.49 -12.30 5.35
CA LYS A 356 14.68 -13.44 4.43
C LYS A 356 13.43 -13.82 3.62
N ILE A 357 12.46 -12.92 3.50
CA ILE A 357 11.23 -13.09 2.71
C ILE A 357 11.44 -12.69 1.24
N ALA A 358 12.29 -11.69 0.99
CA ALA A 358 12.70 -11.31 -0.35
C ALA A 358 14.18 -11.65 -0.61
N LYS A 359 14.54 -11.85 -1.88
CA LYS A 359 15.92 -11.87 -2.35
C LYS A 359 16.04 -11.03 -3.61
N ILE A 360 17.07 -10.19 -3.65
CA ILE A 360 17.44 -9.43 -4.85
C ILE A 360 18.39 -10.29 -5.66
N VAL A 361 18.10 -10.43 -6.95
CA VAL A 361 18.92 -11.14 -7.93
C VAL A 361 19.47 -10.15 -8.95
N ASN A 362 20.68 -10.39 -9.44
CA ASN A 362 21.38 -9.46 -10.32
C ASN A 362 20.91 -9.60 -11.78
N ASP A 363 20.61 -10.82 -12.21
CA ASP A 363 20.26 -11.12 -13.59
C ASP A 363 19.36 -12.36 -13.72
N GLN A 364 19.11 -12.74 -14.98
CA GLN A 364 18.30 -13.89 -15.34
C GLN A 364 18.89 -15.21 -14.82
N SER A 365 20.22 -15.38 -14.86
CA SER A 365 20.88 -16.62 -14.45
C SER A 365 20.76 -16.84 -12.95
N GLU A 366 20.99 -15.79 -12.14
CA GLU A 366 20.79 -15.88 -10.69
C GLU A 366 19.32 -16.12 -10.33
N LEU A 367 18.38 -15.56 -11.09
CA LEU A 367 16.96 -15.87 -10.93
C LEU A 367 16.66 -17.36 -11.18
N GLU A 368 17.21 -17.95 -12.24
CA GLU A 368 17.05 -19.39 -12.54
C GLU A 368 17.59 -20.27 -11.43
N GLU A 369 18.79 -19.96 -10.92
CA GLU A 369 19.43 -20.70 -9.82
C GLU A 369 18.58 -20.64 -8.54
N GLU A 370 18.14 -19.45 -8.15
CA GLU A 370 17.31 -19.26 -6.97
C GLU A 370 15.95 -19.96 -7.10
N LEU A 371 15.32 -19.90 -8.28
CA LEU A 371 14.09 -20.63 -8.55
C LEU A 371 14.28 -22.13 -8.33
N LEU A 372 15.35 -22.73 -8.88
CA LEU A 372 15.64 -24.15 -8.70
C LEU A 372 15.87 -24.52 -7.23
N ILE A 373 16.53 -23.67 -6.45
CA ILE A 373 16.72 -23.87 -5.01
C ILE A 373 15.36 -23.94 -4.29
N TYR A 374 14.50 -22.94 -4.49
CA TYR A 374 13.21 -22.90 -3.79
C TYR A 374 12.21 -23.96 -4.28
N LEU A 375 12.21 -24.27 -5.58
CA LEU A 375 11.34 -25.31 -6.15
C LEU A 375 11.69 -26.71 -5.62
N ASN A 376 12.94 -26.94 -5.23
CA ASN A 376 13.42 -28.21 -4.71
C ASN A 376 13.44 -28.31 -3.18
N ASN A 377 13.21 -27.21 -2.45
CA ASN A 377 13.34 -27.19 -1.00
C ASN A 377 12.10 -26.59 -0.29
N LYS A 378 11.12 -27.46 0.02
CA LYS A 378 9.86 -27.06 0.67
C LYS A 378 10.05 -26.44 2.05
N THR A 379 11.00 -26.93 2.85
CA THR A 379 11.29 -26.41 4.19
C THR A 379 11.70 -24.93 4.21
N ILE A 380 12.36 -24.44 3.15
CA ILE A 380 12.72 -23.02 3.04
C ILE A 380 11.48 -22.14 2.80
N LEU A 381 10.47 -22.66 2.10
CA LEU A 381 9.23 -21.94 1.81
C LEU A 381 8.30 -21.87 3.02
N ASP A 382 8.18 -22.96 3.78
CA ASP A 382 7.25 -23.05 4.91
C ASP A 382 7.61 -22.09 6.07
N ASN A 383 8.90 -21.86 6.30
CA ASN A 383 9.39 -20.96 7.36
C ASN A 383 9.28 -19.47 6.99
N ALA A 384 9.35 -19.11 5.70
CA ALA A 384 9.37 -17.70 5.29
C ALA A 384 7.98 -17.03 5.34
N GLY A 385 6.92 -17.81 5.09
CA GLY A 385 5.55 -17.29 4.99
C GLY A 385 4.74 -17.31 6.29
N SER A 386 4.94 -18.31 7.13
CA SER A 386 4.18 -18.52 8.38
C SER A 386 4.50 -17.45 9.44
N ASP A 387 5.79 -17.18 9.67
CA ASP A 387 6.27 -16.15 10.59
C ASP A 387 5.70 -14.75 10.26
N TYR A 388 5.55 -14.46 8.96
CA TYR A 388 5.04 -13.18 8.50
C TYR A 388 3.55 -13.01 8.76
N ILE A 389 2.74 -14.04 8.46
CA ILE A 389 1.28 -14.01 8.69
C ILE A 389 0.96 -13.91 10.18
N GLU A 390 1.66 -14.68 11.03
CA GLU A 390 1.47 -14.59 12.48
C GLU A 390 1.86 -13.20 13.01
N SER A 391 2.98 -12.65 12.53
CA SER A 391 3.41 -11.30 12.89
C SER A 391 2.38 -10.24 12.45
N SER A 392 1.76 -10.42 11.30
CA SER A 392 0.76 -9.52 10.73
C SER A 392 -0.50 -9.43 11.59
N GLU A 393 -1.11 -10.56 11.96
CA GLU A 393 -2.30 -10.57 12.82
C GLU A 393 -1.99 -10.04 14.24
N LYS A 394 -0.78 -10.30 14.75
CA LYS A 394 -0.32 -9.72 16.03
C LYS A 394 -0.16 -8.21 15.95
N ILE A 395 0.40 -7.67 14.86
CA ILE A 395 0.53 -6.23 14.61
C ILE A 395 -0.86 -5.58 14.57
N TYR A 396 -1.80 -6.20 13.84
CA TYR A 396 -3.18 -5.72 13.75
C TYR A 396 -3.84 -5.63 15.13
N LYS A 397 -3.87 -6.75 15.88
CA LYS A 397 -4.50 -6.81 17.22
C LYS A 397 -3.91 -5.78 18.19
N LYS A 398 -2.58 -5.68 18.26
CA LYS A 398 -1.90 -4.69 19.12
C LYS A 398 -2.17 -3.25 18.69
N THR A 399 -2.35 -3.00 17.39
CA THR A 399 -2.69 -1.68 16.87
C THR A 399 -4.11 -1.28 17.30
N ILE A 400 -5.09 -2.19 17.16
CA ILE A 400 -6.46 -1.99 17.63
C ILE A 400 -6.48 -1.74 19.14
N GLU A 401 -5.86 -2.63 19.92
CA GLU A 401 -5.75 -2.48 21.39
C GLU A 401 -5.16 -1.13 21.78
N PHE A 402 -4.12 -0.68 21.07
CA PHE A 402 -3.54 0.64 21.31
C PHE A 402 -4.52 1.77 21.02
N LEU A 403 -5.21 1.75 19.87
CA LEU A 403 -6.15 2.79 19.47
C LEU A 403 -7.41 2.81 20.35
N ASP A 404 -7.86 1.65 20.83
CA ASP A 404 -9.03 1.51 21.70
C ASP A 404 -8.87 2.27 23.02
N ASN A 405 -7.64 2.38 23.55
CA ASN A 405 -7.34 3.19 24.73
C ASN A 405 -7.58 4.70 24.56
N TYR A 406 -7.82 5.16 23.32
CA TYR A 406 -8.05 6.58 23.00
C TYR A 406 -9.40 6.85 22.33
N ILE A 407 -9.96 5.84 21.66
CA ILE A 407 -11.21 5.94 20.90
C ILE A 407 -12.44 5.69 21.77
N HIS A 408 -12.32 4.88 22.83
CA HIS A 408 -13.44 4.49 23.69
C HIS A 408 -13.64 5.40 24.91
#